data_AF-A0A497GDC8-F1
#
_entry.id   AF-A0A497GDC8-F1
#
_cell.length_a   1.000
_cell.length_b   1.000
_cell.length_c   1.000
_cell.angle_alpha   90.00
_cell.angle_beta   90.00
_cell.angle_gamma   90.00
#
_symmetry.space_group_name_H-M   'P 1'
#
loop_
_entity.id
_entity.type
_entity.pdbx_description
1 polymer ?
#
loop_
_entity_poly.entity_id
_entity_poly.type
_entity_poly.pdbx_seq_one_letter_code
_entity_poly.pdbx_strand_id
1 'polypeptide(L)'
;MGRYAVLKLGGHVLFKGLELDVEYVKSLLSELRLAARTYDGLVVVVGGGELARRYVAWGRQLELNDSSLDVVGIRVARVNASLLWAAYHGIAPPEVPSSISEAVALVPSWKVVFMGGLQPAQSTTTVAALVAEALGAERLVIATDVDGVYDSDPKLNPQARRLDT
;
A
#
# COMPACT_ATOMS: atom_id res chain seq x y z
N MET A 1 -11.55 23.41 -2.77
CA MET A 1 -10.79 22.25 -3.27
C MET A 1 -10.78 21.23 -2.15
N GLY A 2 -11.08 19.96 -2.43
CA GLY A 2 -11.09 18.93 -1.39
C GLY A 2 -9.68 18.62 -0.88
N ARG A 3 -9.54 18.27 0.39
CA ARG A 3 -8.28 17.88 1.00
C ARG A 3 -8.07 16.39 0.86
N TYR A 4 -7.13 15.98 0.01
CA TYR A 4 -6.83 14.56 -0.22
C TYR A 4 -5.44 14.18 0.28
N ALA A 5 -5.29 12.95 0.74
CA ALA A 5 -3.98 12.37 1.02
C ALA A 5 -3.90 10.91 0.55
N VAL A 6 -2.67 10.48 0.26
CA VAL A 6 -2.38 9.09 -0.11
C VAL A 6 -1.38 8.50 0.88
N LEU A 7 -1.64 7.28 1.33
CA LEU A 7 -0.73 6.51 2.17
C LEU A 7 -0.25 5.28 1.40
N LYS A 8 1.06 5.19 1.15
CA LYS A 8 1.69 3.93 0.77
C LYS A 8 1.99 3.15 2.05
N LEU A 9 1.39 1.98 2.19
CA LEU A 9 1.65 1.05 3.28
C LEU A 9 2.49 -0.13 2.78
N GLY A 10 3.69 -0.31 3.35
CA GLY A 10 4.49 -1.51 3.09
C GLY A 10 3.74 -2.77 3.54
N GLY A 11 3.65 -3.78 2.68
CA GLY A 11 3.01 -5.04 3.07
C GLY A 11 3.73 -5.76 4.21
N HIS A 12 5.05 -5.60 4.33
CA HIS A 12 5.82 -6.17 5.43
C HIS A 12 5.47 -5.58 6.80
N VAL A 13 4.88 -4.37 6.85
CA VAL A 13 4.52 -3.71 8.11
C VAL A 13 3.25 -4.33 8.71
N LEU A 14 2.44 -5.00 7.90
CA LEU A 14 1.21 -5.66 8.32
C LEU A 14 1.46 -7.03 8.98
N PHE A 15 2.61 -7.65 8.75
CA PHE A 15 2.85 -9.04 9.13
C PHE A 15 4.17 -9.20 9.89
N LYS A 16 4.15 -10.05 10.92
CA LYS A 16 5.33 -10.61 11.56
C LYS A 16 5.64 -11.95 10.88
N GLY A 17 6.45 -11.89 9.83
CA GLY A 17 6.65 -13.04 8.93
C GLY A 17 5.40 -13.26 8.07
N LEU A 18 4.69 -14.37 8.29
CA LEU A 18 3.40 -14.64 7.64
C LEU A 18 2.18 -14.41 8.55
N GLU A 19 2.41 -14.16 9.84
CA GLU A 19 1.33 -13.91 10.80
C GLU A 19 0.93 -12.44 10.76
N LEU A 20 -0.37 -12.16 10.73
CA LEU A 20 -0.88 -10.79 10.75
C LEU A 20 -0.61 -10.16 12.12
N ASP A 21 -0.03 -8.96 12.14
CA ASP A 21 0.06 -8.17 13.36
C ASP A 21 -1.29 -7.46 13.64
N VAL A 22 -2.18 -8.18 14.33
CA VAL A 22 -3.55 -7.71 14.61
C VAL A 22 -3.58 -6.40 15.39
N GLU A 23 -2.65 -6.20 16.34
CA GLU A 23 -2.59 -4.99 17.15
C GLU A 23 -2.17 -3.79 16.29
N TYR A 24 -1.14 -3.97 15.46
CA TYR A 24 -0.71 -2.95 14.50
C TYR A 24 -1.84 -2.59 13.53
N VAL A 25 -2.53 -3.59 12.97
CA VAL A 25 -3.66 -3.34 12.06
C VAL A 25 -4.77 -2.55 12.76
N LYS A 26 -5.16 -2.94 13.98
CA LYS A 26 -6.19 -2.19 14.74
C LYS A 26 -5.77 -0.74 15.02
N SER A 27 -4.50 -0.53 15.37
CA SER A 27 -3.94 0.81 15.56
C SER A 27 -3.98 1.62 14.27
N LEU A 28 -3.45 1.08 13.17
CA LEU A 28 -3.48 1.69 11.85
C LEU A 28 -4.90 2.08 11.41
N LEU A 29 -5.88 1.19 11.57
CA LEU A 29 -7.27 1.49 11.21
C LEU A 29 -7.86 2.62 12.06
N SER A 30 -7.44 2.73 13.33
CA SER A 30 -7.85 3.82 14.22
C SER A 30 -7.24 5.17 13.78
N GLU A 31 -5.97 5.17 13.40
CA GLU A 31 -5.28 6.35 12.83
C GLU A 31 -5.91 6.78 11.50
N LEU A 32 -6.24 5.84 10.62
CA LEU A 32 -6.94 6.14 9.37
C LEU A 32 -8.32 6.78 9.62
N ARG A 33 -9.06 6.29 10.64
CA ARG A 33 -10.34 6.90 11.03
C ARG A 33 -10.17 8.32 11.57
N LEU A 34 -9.09 8.60 12.28
CA LEU A 34 -8.76 9.94 12.75
C LEU A 34 -8.40 10.85 11.56
N ALA A 35 -7.52 10.39 10.67
CA ALA A 35 -7.12 11.11 9.47
C ALA A 35 -8.31 11.42 8.55
N ALA A 36 -9.27 10.50 8.43
CA ALA A 36 -10.50 10.69 7.66
C ALA A 36 -11.40 11.80 8.22
N ARG A 37 -11.15 12.35 9.42
CA ARG A 37 -11.83 13.56 9.91
C ARG A 37 -11.25 14.84 9.31
N THR A 38 -9.99 14.81 8.89
CA THR A 38 -9.23 15.95 8.35
C THR A 38 -9.26 16.02 6.83
N TYR A 39 -9.26 14.86 6.17
CA TYR A 39 -9.23 14.75 4.73
C TYR A 39 -10.61 14.38 4.18
N ASP A 40 -10.97 14.96 3.04
CA ASP A 40 -12.17 14.64 2.27
C ASP A 40 -12.05 13.29 1.55
N GLY A 41 -10.81 12.83 1.31
CA GLY A 41 -10.54 11.52 0.76
C GLY A 41 -9.13 11.02 1.05
N LEU A 42 -9.04 9.72 1.36
CA LEU A 42 -7.81 9.01 1.62
C LEU A 42 -7.71 7.80 0.69
N VAL A 43 -6.58 7.62 0.02
CA VAL A 43 -6.26 6.36 -0.67
C VAL A 43 -5.08 5.68 -0.01
N VAL A 44 -5.25 4.41 0.34
CA VAL A 44 -4.23 3.57 0.97
C VAL A 44 -3.76 2.53 -0.05
N VAL A 45 -2.52 2.66 -0.52
CA VAL A 45 -1.90 1.70 -1.44
C VAL A 45 -1.10 0.69 -0.63
N VAL A 46 -1.52 -0.57 -0.69
CA VAL A 46 -1.03 -1.65 0.17
C VAL A 46 -0.06 -2.55 -0.60
N GLY A 47 1.11 -2.81 -0.03
CA GLY A 47 2.10 -3.74 -0.59
C GLY A 47 1.77 -5.22 -0.33
N GLY A 48 2.39 -6.10 -1.12
CA GLY A 48 2.23 -7.56 -0.98
C GLY A 48 3.01 -8.20 0.17
N GLY A 49 4.07 -7.55 0.65
CA GLY A 49 4.83 -8.00 1.82
C GLY A 49 5.54 -9.34 1.63
N GLU A 50 5.77 -10.06 2.73
CA GLU A 50 6.46 -11.35 2.74
C GLU A 50 5.69 -12.42 1.96
N LEU A 51 4.36 -12.42 2.06
CA LEU A 51 3.52 -13.37 1.34
C LEU A 51 3.72 -13.25 -0.18
N ALA A 52 3.77 -12.04 -0.73
CA ALA A 52 4.03 -11.84 -2.16
C ALA A 52 5.42 -12.35 -2.55
N ARG A 53 6.45 -12.10 -1.73
CA ARG A 53 7.80 -12.62 -1.97
C ARG A 53 7.84 -14.14 -2.00
N ARG A 54 7.12 -14.83 -1.11
CA ARG A 54 7.02 -16.30 -1.12
C ARG A 54 6.35 -16.82 -2.39
N TYR A 55 5.24 -16.24 -2.80
CA TYR A 55 4.58 -16.61 -4.06
C TYR A 55 5.46 -16.37 -5.28
N VAL A 56 6.19 -15.26 -5.33
CA VAL A 56 7.17 -14.99 -6.39
C VAL A 56 8.29 -16.03 -6.37
N ALA A 57 8.81 -16.41 -5.19
CA ALA A 57 9.84 -17.43 -5.06
C ALA A 57 9.36 -18.81 -5.53
N TRP A 58 8.14 -19.22 -5.16
CA TRP A 58 7.54 -20.45 -5.66
C TRP A 58 7.30 -20.40 -7.17
N GLY A 59 6.82 -19.27 -7.69
CA GLY A 59 6.63 -19.09 -9.13
C GLY A 59 7.94 -19.20 -9.93
N ARG A 60 9.07 -18.74 -9.36
CA ARG A 60 10.40 -18.94 -9.97
C ARG A 60 10.82 -20.41 -10.03
N GLN A 61 10.51 -21.19 -8.99
CA GLN A 61 10.75 -22.64 -8.99
C GLN A 61 9.87 -23.37 -10.03
N LEU A 62 8.76 -22.75 -10.43
CA LEU A 62 7.87 -23.20 -11.50
C LEU A 62 8.21 -22.58 -12.86
N GLU A 63 9.39 -21.95 -13.00
CA GLU A 63 9.89 -21.38 -14.26
C GLU A 63 8.98 -20.31 -14.90
N LEU A 64 8.20 -19.59 -14.09
CA LEU A 64 7.38 -18.48 -14.56
C LEU A 64 8.24 -17.26 -14.94
N ASN A 65 7.85 -16.55 -16.01
CA ASN A 65 8.47 -15.28 -16.39
C ASN A 65 8.14 -14.14 -15.41
N ASP A 66 8.98 -13.09 -15.40
CA ASP A 66 8.85 -11.97 -14.46
C ASP A 66 7.50 -11.25 -14.53
N SER A 67 6.93 -11.08 -15.73
CA SER A 67 5.61 -10.45 -15.86
C SER A 67 4.51 -11.26 -15.16
N SER A 68 4.56 -12.59 -15.25
CA SER A 68 3.62 -13.47 -14.53
C SER A 68 3.83 -13.38 -13.02
N LEU A 69 5.09 -13.32 -12.57
CA LEU A 69 5.43 -13.19 -11.16
C LEU A 69 4.94 -11.86 -10.57
N ASP A 70 5.07 -10.77 -11.32
CA ASP A 70 4.55 -9.47 -10.92
C ASP A 70 3.03 -9.48 -10.78
N VAL A 71 2.31 -10.12 -11.71
CA VAL A 71 0.85 -10.28 -11.61
C VAL A 71 0.47 -11.03 -10.34
N VAL A 72 1.20 -12.08 -9.98
CA VAL A 72 0.98 -12.81 -8.72
C VAL A 72 1.23 -11.90 -7.51
N GLY A 73 2.33 -11.14 -7.51
CA GLY A 73 2.63 -10.18 -6.45
C GLY A 73 1.57 -9.09 -6.29
N ILE A 74 1.05 -8.57 -7.40
CA ILE A 74 -0.06 -7.60 -7.45
C ILE A 74 -1.33 -8.18 -6.83
N ARG A 75 -1.67 -9.43 -7.16
CA ARG A 75 -2.83 -10.12 -6.59
C ARG A 75 -2.70 -10.27 -5.08
N VAL A 76 -1.54 -10.65 -4.58
CA VAL A 76 -1.30 -10.72 -3.12
C VAL A 76 -1.43 -9.34 -2.47
N ALA A 77 -0.90 -8.29 -3.09
CA ALA A 77 -1.10 -6.91 -2.60
C ALA A 77 -2.59 -6.52 -2.53
N ARG A 78 -3.40 -6.93 -3.52
CA ARG A 78 -4.86 -6.70 -3.51
C ARG A 78 -5.59 -7.54 -2.46
N VAL A 79 -5.11 -8.74 -2.13
CA VAL A 79 -5.64 -9.51 -0.99
C VAL A 79 -5.43 -8.74 0.32
N ASN A 80 -4.24 -8.19 0.56
CA ASN A 80 -3.97 -7.35 1.73
C ASN A 80 -4.86 -6.10 1.75
N ALA A 81 -5.03 -5.43 0.61
CA ALA A 81 -5.93 -4.28 0.50
C ALA A 81 -7.39 -4.63 0.80
N SER A 82 -7.88 -5.77 0.30
CA SER A 82 -9.23 -6.26 0.56
C SER A 82 -9.47 -6.54 2.05
N LEU A 83 -8.49 -7.15 2.72
CA LEU A 83 -8.54 -7.39 4.16
C LEU A 83 -8.65 -6.07 4.95
N LEU A 84 -7.81 -5.07 4.64
CA LEU A 84 -7.87 -3.78 5.32
C LEU A 84 -9.17 -3.03 5.02
N TRP A 85 -9.67 -3.11 3.78
CA TRP A 85 -10.96 -2.53 3.41
C TRP A 85 -12.09 -3.13 4.25
N ALA A 86 -12.17 -4.46 4.29
CA ALA A 86 -13.18 -5.17 5.08
C ALA A 86 -13.08 -4.85 6.57
N ALA A 87 -11.86 -4.79 7.12
CA ALA A 87 -11.65 -4.44 8.52
C ALA A 87 -11.96 -2.96 8.84
N TYR A 88 -11.77 -2.05 7.88
CA TYR A 88 -12.08 -0.64 8.04
C TYR A 88 -13.59 -0.37 7.97
N HIS A 89 -14.25 -0.90 6.94
CA HIS A 89 -15.65 -0.61 6.58
C HIS A 89 -16.66 -1.63 7.13
N GLY A 90 -16.21 -2.77 7.64
CA GLY A 90 -17.07 -3.88 8.06
C GLY A 90 -17.61 -4.74 6.90
N ILE A 91 -17.33 -4.34 5.66
CA ILE A 91 -17.70 -5.06 4.43
C ILE A 91 -16.53 -5.00 3.44
N ALA A 92 -16.29 -6.11 2.73
CA ALA A 92 -15.36 -6.12 1.62
C ALA A 92 -15.99 -5.45 0.38
N PRO A 93 -15.21 -4.74 -0.45
CA PRO A 93 -15.71 -4.29 -1.73
C PRO A 93 -15.87 -5.52 -2.65
N PRO A 94 -16.80 -5.51 -3.63
CA PRO A 94 -16.88 -6.58 -4.62
C PRO A 94 -15.53 -6.83 -5.30
N GLU A 95 -14.83 -5.74 -5.62
CA GLU A 95 -13.45 -5.76 -6.12
C GLU A 95 -12.64 -4.59 -5.55
N VAL A 96 -11.36 -4.84 -5.30
CA VAL A 96 -10.39 -3.79 -4.97
C VAL A 96 -10.03 -3.03 -6.26
N PRO A 97 -9.98 -1.68 -6.23
CA PRO A 97 -9.63 -0.88 -7.40
C PRO A 97 -8.38 -1.40 -8.10
N SER A 98 -8.48 -1.56 -9.41
CA SER A 98 -7.46 -2.12 -10.29
C SER A 98 -6.85 -1.09 -11.24
N SER A 99 -7.37 0.14 -11.22
CA SER A 99 -6.87 1.30 -11.97
C SER A 99 -6.88 2.56 -11.09
N ILE A 100 -6.11 3.58 -11.51
CA ILE A 100 -6.09 4.89 -10.84
C ILE A 100 -7.48 5.54 -10.90
N SER A 101 -8.14 5.48 -12.06
CA SER A 101 -9.46 6.06 -12.27
C SER A 101 -10.52 5.43 -11.36
N GLU A 102 -10.49 4.10 -11.17
CA GLU A 102 -11.38 3.42 -10.22
C GLU A 102 -11.14 3.90 -8.78
N ALA A 103 -9.87 3.98 -8.36
CA ALA A 103 -9.53 4.42 -7.01
C ALA A 103 -10.05 5.85 -6.75
N VAL A 104 -9.85 6.76 -7.70
CA VAL A 104 -10.35 8.15 -7.65
C VAL A 104 -11.87 8.19 -7.61
N ALA A 105 -12.54 7.42 -8.46
CA ALA A 105 -14.00 7.40 -8.57
C ALA A 105 -14.70 6.88 -7.29
N LEU A 106 -14.01 6.05 -6.49
CA LEU A 106 -14.55 5.49 -5.26
C LEU A 106 -14.40 6.41 -4.04
N VAL A 107 -13.51 7.41 -4.10
CA VAL A 107 -13.27 8.33 -2.97
C VAL A 107 -14.55 9.02 -2.47
N PRO A 108 -15.44 9.57 -3.32
CA PRO A 108 -16.67 10.23 -2.86
C PRO A 108 -17.62 9.32 -2.07
N SER A 109 -17.68 8.03 -2.41
CA SER A 109 -18.59 7.07 -1.77
C SER A 109 -18.02 6.44 -0.51
N TRP A 110 -16.71 6.17 -0.49
CA TRP A 110 -16.08 5.41 0.59
C TRP A 110 -15.24 6.24 1.54
N LYS A 111 -14.81 7.44 1.11
CA LYS A 111 -13.89 8.34 1.81
C LYS A 111 -12.48 7.78 2.06
N VAL A 112 -12.36 6.52 2.43
CA VAL A 112 -11.08 5.77 2.56
C VAL A 112 -11.12 4.58 1.62
N VAL A 113 -10.30 4.63 0.58
CA VAL A 113 -10.19 3.61 -0.46
C VAL A 113 -8.88 2.85 -0.28
N PHE A 114 -8.93 1.52 -0.30
CA PHE A 114 -7.73 0.68 -0.26
C PHE A 114 -7.48 0.06 -1.62
N MET A 115 -6.23 0.06 -2.09
CA MET A 115 -5.86 -0.56 -3.35
C MET A 115 -4.51 -1.27 -3.28
N GLY A 116 -4.28 -2.21 -4.19
CA GLY A 116 -3.00 -2.93 -4.31
C GLY A 116 -2.12 -2.38 -5.44
N GLY A 117 -1.36 -3.26 -6.08
CA GLY A 117 -0.63 -2.94 -7.30
C GLY A 117 -1.53 -2.81 -8.54
N LEU A 118 -1.00 -2.19 -9.59
CA LEU A 118 -1.71 -1.94 -10.85
C LEU A 118 -1.23 -2.86 -11.98
N GLN A 119 0.05 -2.78 -12.33
CA GLN A 119 0.63 -3.45 -13.50
C GLN A 119 2.04 -3.99 -13.23
N PRO A 120 2.52 -4.96 -14.01
CA PRO A 120 3.89 -5.47 -13.94
C PRO A 120 4.95 -4.38 -14.06
N ALA A 121 6.16 -4.66 -13.57
CA ALA A 121 7.30 -3.76 -13.50
C ALA A 121 7.06 -2.46 -12.70
N GLN A 122 6.01 -2.41 -11.86
CA GLN A 122 5.67 -1.24 -11.06
C GLN A 122 5.61 -1.56 -9.56
N SER A 123 6.28 -0.73 -8.76
CA SER A 123 6.18 -0.80 -7.30
C SER A 123 4.89 -0.14 -6.78
N THR A 124 4.43 -0.54 -5.60
CA THR A 124 3.30 0.13 -4.94
C THR A 124 3.60 1.56 -4.52
N THR A 125 4.87 1.94 -4.38
CA THR A 125 5.26 3.35 -4.19
C THR A 125 4.96 4.17 -5.44
N THR A 126 5.26 3.64 -6.63
CA THR A 126 4.92 4.30 -7.90
C THR A 126 3.40 4.43 -8.05
N VAL A 127 2.64 3.39 -7.69
CA VAL A 127 1.17 3.44 -7.71
C VAL A 127 0.66 4.56 -6.79
N ALA A 128 1.18 4.65 -5.56
CA ALA A 128 0.78 5.69 -4.62
C ALA A 128 1.09 7.10 -5.13
N ALA A 129 2.25 7.29 -5.78
CA ALA A 129 2.59 8.58 -6.40
C ALA A 129 1.63 8.97 -7.51
N LEU A 130 1.31 8.05 -8.44
CA LEU A 130 0.37 8.31 -9.53
C LEU A 130 -1.05 8.60 -9.03
N VAL A 131 -1.49 7.92 -7.98
CA VAL A 131 -2.79 8.17 -7.36
C VAL A 131 -2.81 9.53 -6.65
N ALA A 132 -1.72 9.89 -5.97
CA ALA A 132 -1.60 11.20 -5.33
C ALA A 132 -1.68 12.34 -6.35
N GLU A 133 -0.98 12.19 -7.48
CA GLU A 133 -1.04 13.11 -8.60
C GLU A 133 -2.47 13.21 -9.17
N ALA A 134 -3.10 12.08 -9.48
CA ALA A 134 -4.44 12.06 -10.07
C ALA A 134 -5.54 12.63 -9.15
N LEU A 135 -5.38 12.50 -7.83
CA LEU A 135 -6.29 13.10 -6.85
C LEU A 135 -6.02 14.58 -6.56
N GLY A 136 -4.87 15.11 -6.99
CA GLY A 136 -4.39 16.40 -6.49
C GLY A 136 -4.17 16.39 -4.97
N ALA A 137 -3.61 15.28 -4.45
CA ALA A 137 -3.41 15.09 -3.02
C ALA A 137 -2.39 16.08 -2.44
N GLU A 138 -2.72 16.66 -1.29
CA GLU A 138 -1.83 17.58 -0.57
C GLU A 138 -0.62 16.85 0.02
N ARG A 139 -0.76 15.54 0.28
CA ARG A 139 0.24 14.72 0.96
C ARG A 139 0.29 13.30 0.38
N LEU A 140 1.50 12.81 0.17
CA LEU A 140 1.82 11.40 0.00
C LEU A 140 2.69 10.95 1.17
N VAL A 141 2.18 10.02 1.98
CA VAL A 141 2.89 9.44 3.11
C VAL A 141 3.38 8.05 2.73
N ILE A 142 4.66 7.76 2.93
CA ILE A 142 5.24 6.44 2.65
C ILE A 142 5.59 5.79 3.99
N ALA A 143 4.70 4.92 4.47
CA ALA A 143 4.96 4.10 5.65
C ALA A 143 5.83 2.90 5.26
N THR A 144 7.08 2.92 5.73
CA THR A 144 8.09 1.89 5.49
C THR A 144 8.85 1.56 6.78
N ASP A 145 9.69 0.54 6.72
CA ASP A 145 10.55 0.01 7.77
C ASP A 145 11.84 0.80 8.03
N VAL A 146 11.94 2.00 7.48
CA VAL A 146 12.98 2.98 7.79
C VAL A 146 12.29 4.29 8.18
N ASP A 147 12.86 5.01 9.14
CA ASP A 147 12.28 6.20 9.77
C ASP A 147 12.44 7.49 8.92
N GLY A 148 12.98 7.37 7.71
CA GLY A 148 13.16 8.49 6.79
C GLY A 148 13.85 8.08 5.50
N VAL A 149 14.14 9.07 4.66
CA VAL A 149 14.98 8.89 3.46
C VAL A 149 16.44 9.05 3.88
N TYR A 150 17.30 8.13 3.44
CA TYR A 150 18.73 8.13 3.72
C TYR A 150 19.54 8.26 2.42
N ASP A 151 20.77 8.75 2.52
CA ASP A 151 21.71 8.83 1.38
C ASP A 151 22.15 7.43 0.86
N SER A 152 21.97 6.40 1.67
CA SER A 152 22.28 4.99 1.38
C SER A 152 21.42 4.09 2.28
N ASP A 153 21.28 2.80 1.95
CA ASP A 153 20.44 1.88 2.74
C ASP A 153 21.00 1.73 4.17
N PRO A 154 20.31 2.22 5.22
CA PRO A 154 20.81 2.19 6.59
C PRO A 154 20.93 0.77 7.17
N LYS A 155 20.29 -0.23 6.55
CA LYS A 155 20.41 -1.64 6.95
C LYS A 155 21.68 -2.28 6.44
N LEU A 156 22.24 -1.77 5.34
CA LEU A 156 23.48 -2.27 4.73
C LEU A 156 24.68 -1.39 5.07
N ASN A 157 24.45 -0.08 5.26
CA ASN A 157 25.47 0.90 5.57
C ASN A 157 25.20 1.59 6.91
N PRO A 158 25.92 1.23 7.99
CA PRO A 158 25.79 1.91 9.29
C PRO A 158 26.17 3.41 9.26
N GLN A 159 26.85 3.87 8.20
CA GLN A 159 27.20 5.29 8.00
C GLN A 159 26.13 6.06 7.20
N ALA A 160 25.01 5.43 6.86
CA ALA A 160 23.93 6.08 6.14
C ALA A 160 23.41 7.29 6.91
N ARG A 161 23.30 8.43 6.23
CA ARG A 161 22.81 9.67 6.82
C ARG A 161 21.40 9.94 6.35
N ARG A 162 20.53 10.24 7.32
CA ARG A 162 19.17 10.66 7.03
C ARG A 162 19.21 12.02 6.33
N LEU A 163 18.45 12.14 5.25
CA LEU A 163 18.24 13.40 4.56
C LEU A 163 17.10 14.12 5.28
N ASP A 164 17.37 15.29 5.86
CA ASP A 164 16.30 16.15 6.35
C ASP A 164 15.65 16.84 5.15
N THR A 165 14.33 16.69 5.01
CA THR A 165 13.50 17.34 3.97
C THR A 165 12.41 18.17 4.60
#